data_AF-A0A7V5U1J2-F1
#
_entry.id   AF-A0A7V5U1J2-F1
#
_cell.length_a   1.000
_cell.length_b   1.000
_cell.length_c   1.000
_cell.angle_alpha   90.00
_cell.angle_beta   90.00
_cell.angle_gamma   90.00
#
_symmetry.space_group_name_H-M   'P 1'
#
loop_
_entity.id
_entity.type
_entity.pdbx_description
1 polymer ?
#
loop_
_entity_poly.entity_id
_entity_poly.type
_entity_poly.pdbx_seq_one_letter_code
_entity_poly.pdbx_strand_id
1 'polypeptide(L)'
;MKKLALILTVLLFAACTQPASHTSKPTNAASRLESIRDNEIELRAFLQDMPKGGNLHNHLFGAVYAEDWIRWAETDGLCLDEKGPAIRFPSKDGCGDLQTVKAALAGNQDLRNRLIDKLSVRDFVPAPGWSGHDQFFAT
;
A
#
# COMPACT_ATOMS: atom_id res chain seq x y z
N MET A 1 27.18 54.56 -38.04
CA MET A 1 28.00 53.41 -37.60
C MET A 1 28.24 53.37 -36.08
N LYS A 2 28.69 54.46 -35.42
CA LYS A 2 28.88 54.48 -33.95
C LYS A 2 27.62 54.21 -33.11
N LYS A 3 26.45 54.70 -33.53
CA LYS A 3 25.17 54.45 -32.84
C LYS A 3 24.68 52.99 -32.97
N LEU A 4 25.01 52.32 -34.07
CA LEU A 4 24.63 50.92 -34.32
C LEU A 4 25.51 49.95 -33.50
N ALA A 5 26.79 50.28 -33.34
CA ALA A 5 27.70 49.55 -32.45
C ALA A 5 27.27 49.67 -30.98
N LEU A 6 26.82 50.85 -30.54
CA LEU A 6 26.35 51.07 -29.17
C LEU A 6 25.08 50.25 -28.84
N ILE A 7 24.14 50.16 -29.78
CA ILE A 7 22.89 49.39 -29.61
C ILE A 7 23.18 47.88 -29.55
N LEU A 8 24.11 47.37 -30.39
CA LEU A 8 24.50 45.96 -30.38
C LEU A 8 25.20 45.57 -29.06
N THR A 9 25.98 46.49 -28.48
CA THR A 9 26.67 46.27 -27.20
C THR A 9 25.68 46.19 -26.02
N VAL A 10 24.62 47.01 -26.02
CA VAL A 10 23.57 46.97 -24.97
C VAL A 10 22.73 45.69 -25.04
N LEU A 11 22.44 45.18 -26.24
CA LEU A 11 21.72 43.92 -26.43
C LEU A 11 22.53 42.69 -25.98
N LEU A 12 23.85 42.72 -26.10
CA LEU A 12 24.74 41.65 -25.60
C LEU A 12 24.83 41.60 -24.07
N PHE A 13 24.69 42.72 -23.38
CA PHE A 13 24.68 42.75 -21.90
C PHE A 13 23.34 42.36 -21.28
N ALA A 14 22.21 42.50 -22.01
CA ALA A 14 20.89 42.13 -21.50
C ALA A 14 20.66 40.60 -21.46
N ALA A 15 21.41 39.81 -22.24
CA ALA A 15 21.25 38.35 -22.30
C ALA A 15 21.82 37.59 -21.08
N CYS A 16 22.62 38.24 -20.22
CA CYS A 16 23.25 37.60 -19.06
C CYS A 16 22.51 37.79 -17.73
N THR A 17 21.31 38.38 -17.74
CA THR A 17 20.49 38.58 -16.53
C THR A 17 19.24 37.73 -16.56
N GLN A 18 19.38 36.44 -16.87
CA GLN A 18 18.36 35.49 -16.41
C GLN A 18 18.58 35.31 -14.91
N PRO A 19 17.62 35.66 -14.03
CA PRO A 19 17.66 35.16 -12.68
C PRO A 19 17.59 33.64 -12.80
N ALA A 20 18.72 32.97 -12.62
CA ALA A 20 18.74 31.55 -12.45
C ALA A 20 17.85 31.30 -11.22
N SER A 21 16.63 30.83 -11.47
CA SER A 21 15.85 30.17 -10.44
C SER A 21 16.62 28.91 -10.11
N HIS A 22 17.63 29.05 -9.25
CA HIS A 22 18.31 27.96 -8.61
C HIS A 22 17.31 27.36 -7.63
N THR A 23 16.34 26.61 -8.13
CA THR A 23 15.81 25.48 -7.37
C THR A 23 16.99 24.53 -7.24
N SER A 24 17.79 24.71 -6.18
CA SER A 24 18.88 23.80 -5.85
C SER A 24 18.27 22.40 -5.82
N LYS A 25 18.67 21.54 -6.75
CA LYS A 25 18.26 20.15 -6.68
C LYS A 25 18.69 19.61 -5.32
N PRO A 26 17.81 18.94 -4.58
CA PRO A 26 18.15 18.41 -3.28
C PRO A 26 19.39 17.51 -3.40
N THR A 27 20.39 17.79 -2.57
CA THR A 27 21.73 17.19 -2.65
C THR A 27 21.85 15.91 -1.84
N ASN A 28 20.86 15.63 -0.99
CA ASN A 28 20.76 14.43 -0.17
C ASN A 28 19.30 14.10 0.17
N ALA A 29 19.07 12.91 0.75
CA ALA A 29 17.74 12.44 1.12
C ALA A 29 16.97 13.41 2.04
N ALA A 30 17.63 14.06 2.99
CA ALA A 30 16.98 15.01 3.90
C ALA A 30 16.50 16.26 3.16
N SER A 31 17.33 16.86 2.31
CA SER A 31 16.92 18.00 1.47
C SER A 31 15.83 17.62 0.47
N ARG A 32 15.84 16.37 -0.05
CA ARG A 32 14.80 15.89 -0.95
C ARG A 32 13.47 15.80 -0.20
N LEU A 33 13.48 15.13 0.95
CA LEU A 33 12.32 15.01 1.83
C LEU A 33 11.73 16.39 2.16
N GLU A 34 12.56 17.35 2.55
CA GLU A 34 12.11 18.71 2.86
C GLU A 34 11.47 19.39 1.65
N SER A 35 12.10 19.31 0.47
CA SER A 35 11.57 19.94 -0.75
C SER A 35 10.23 19.37 -1.24
N ILE A 36 9.90 18.13 -0.86
CA ILE A 36 8.67 17.42 -1.31
C ILE A 36 7.66 17.22 -0.19
N ARG A 37 7.91 17.71 1.02
CA ARG A 37 7.10 17.43 2.22
C ARG A 37 5.61 17.80 2.05
N ASP A 38 5.35 18.84 1.26
CA ASP A 38 4.00 19.37 0.98
C ASP A 38 3.41 18.86 -0.34
N ASN A 39 4.12 17.96 -1.05
CA ASN A 39 3.65 17.28 -2.26
C ASN A 39 3.41 15.80 -1.94
N GLU A 40 2.16 15.44 -1.66
CA GLU A 40 1.77 14.11 -1.20
C GLU A 40 2.20 12.98 -2.15
N ILE A 41 2.13 13.21 -3.47
CA ILE A 41 2.48 12.22 -4.49
C ILE A 41 3.99 11.96 -4.47
N GLU A 42 4.79 13.02 -4.51
CA GLU A 42 6.25 12.90 -4.46
C GLU A 42 6.73 12.35 -3.13
N LEU A 43 6.14 12.80 -2.01
CA LEU A 43 6.45 12.32 -0.67
C LEU A 43 6.18 10.82 -0.54
N ARG A 44 5.03 10.34 -1.03
CA ARG A 44 4.68 8.92 -1.00
C ARG A 44 5.70 8.09 -1.78
N ALA A 45 6.02 8.47 -3.01
CA ALA A 45 7.00 7.77 -3.83
C ALA A 45 8.36 7.69 -3.13
N PHE A 46 8.84 8.82 -2.60
CA PHE A 46 10.10 8.89 -1.87
C PHE A 46 10.13 7.98 -0.62
N LEU A 47 9.07 7.99 0.19
CA LEU A 47 8.99 7.17 1.42
C LEU A 47 8.83 5.67 1.13
N GLN A 48 8.21 5.29 0.01
CA GLN A 48 8.12 3.89 -0.43
C GLN A 48 9.51 3.35 -0.75
N ASP A 49 10.29 4.09 -1.55
CA ASP A 49 11.64 3.70 -1.98
C ASP A 49 12.68 3.76 -0.85
N MET A 50 12.40 4.50 0.23
CA MET A 50 13.34 4.68 1.34
C MET A 50 13.63 3.34 2.07
N PRO A 51 14.91 2.98 2.28
CA PRO A 51 15.29 1.83 3.12
C PRO A 51 15.05 2.16 4.60
N LYS A 52 13.92 1.69 5.14
CA LYS A 52 13.44 2.01 6.49
C LYS A 52 14.15 1.24 7.61
N GLY A 53 15.08 0.35 7.30
CA GLY A 53 15.71 -0.55 8.27
C GLY A 53 14.80 -1.75 8.61
N GLY A 54 14.82 -2.20 9.87
CA GLY A 54 14.04 -3.35 10.34
C GLY A 54 12.70 -2.97 10.97
N ASN A 55 11.70 -3.85 10.83
CA ASN A 55 10.46 -3.77 11.60
C ASN A 55 10.62 -4.56 12.92
N LEU A 56 10.66 -3.85 14.05
CA LEU A 56 10.93 -4.44 15.37
C LEU A 56 9.66 -4.79 16.17
N HIS A 57 8.48 -4.39 15.70
CA HIS A 57 7.22 -4.69 16.36
C HIS A 57 6.21 -5.13 15.32
N ASN A 58 5.91 -6.43 15.32
CA ASN A 58 4.95 -7.00 14.40
C ASN A 58 4.27 -8.21 15.03
N HIS A 59 3.00 -8.40 14.71
CA HIS A 59 2.26 -9.60 15.04
C HIS A 59 2.10 -10.44 13.77
N LEU A 60 2.60 -11.68 13.78
CA LEU A 60 2.71 -12.52 12.58
C LEU A 60 1.40 -12.60 11.78
N PHE A 61 0.28 -12.84 12.46
CA PHE A 61 -1.02 -12.98 11.80
C PHE A 61 -1.50 -11.70 11.13
N GLY A 62 -1.17 -10.53 11.67
CA GLY A 62 -1.48 -9.22 11.09
C GLY A 62 -0.46 -8.71 10.06
N ALA A 63 0.61 -9.47 9.80
CA ALA A 63 1.69 -9.08 8.91
C ALA A 63 1.48 -9.51 7.45
N VAL A 64 0.52 -10.39 7.22
CA VAL A 64 0.27 -11.08 5.96
C VAL A 64 -1.08 -10.61 5.41
N TYR A 65 -1.16 -10.37 4.10
CA TYR A 65 -2.43 -9.99 3.48
C TYR A 65 -3.46 -11.12 3.59
N ALA A 66 -4.73 -10.76 3.78
CA ALA A 66 -5.83 -11.73 3.80
C ALA A 66 -5.88 -12.58 2.51
N GLU A 67 -5.57 -11.97 1.38
CA GLU A 67 -5.49 -12.62 0.07
C GLU A 67 -4.40 -13.69 0.01
N ASP A 68 -3.29 -13.50 0.74
CA ASP A 68 -2.22 -14.50 0.82
C ASP A 68 -2.68 -15.71 1.64
N TRP A 69 -3.37 -15.48 2.77
CA TRP A 69 -4.00 -16.54 3.55
C TRP A 69 -4.99 -17.37 2.73
N ILE A 70 -5.84 -16.69 1.95
CA ILE A 70 -6.80 -17.35 1.06
C ILE A 70 -6.08 -18.19 0.00
N ARG A 71 -5.06 -17.63 -0.66
CA ARG A 71 -4.29 -18.35 -1.69
C ARG A 71 -3.61 -19.60 -1.13
N TRP A 72 -3.03 -19.52 0.06
CA TRP A 72 -2.43 -20.69 0.72
C TRP A 72 -3.51 -21.71 1.07
N ALA A 73 -4.65 -21.28 1.59
CA ALA A 73 -5.76 -22.18 1.89
C ALA A 73 -6.33 -22.89 0.65
N GLU A 74 -6.40 -22.20 -0.50
CA GLU A 74 -6.74 -22.80 -1.79
C GLU A 74 -5.70 -23.84 -2.25
N THR A 75 -4.42 -23.56 -2.01
CA THR A 75 -3.29 -24.43 -2.39
C THR A 75 -3.22 -25.68 -1.52
N ASP A 76 -3.40 -25.52 -0.21
CA ASP A 76 -3.28 -26.57 0.79
C ASP A 76 -4.56 -27.41 0.94
N GLY A 77 -5.62 -27.08 0.17
CA GLY A 77 -6.88 -27.81 0.20
C GLY A 77 -7.65 -27.66 1.51
N LEU A 78 -7.51 -26.51 2.18
CA LEU A 78 -8.23 -26.20 3.41
C LEU A 78 -9.72 -26.01 3.13
N CYS A 79 -10.52 -26.05 4.19
CA CYS A 79 -11.98 -26.00 4.13
C CYS A 79 -12.51 -24.61 4.45
N LEU A 80 -13.65 -24.24 3.88
CA LEU A 80 -14.33 -22.97 4.15
C LEU A 80 -15.65 -23.19 4.89
N ASP A 81 -15.78 -22.59 6.08
CA ASP A 81 -17.06 -22.40 6.74
C ASP A 81 -17.69 -21.09 6.26
N GLU A 82 -18.62 -21.17 5.32
CA GLU A 82 -19.28 -20.01 4.71
C GLU A 82 -20.21 -19.24 5.65
N LYS A 83 -20.65 -19.84 6.77
CA LYS A 83 -21.55 -19.17 7.73
C LYS A 83 -20.79 -18.17 8.59
N GLY A 84 -19.57 -18.54 9.00
CA GLY A 84 -18.64 -17.71 9.78
C GLY A 84 -17.56 -16.99 8.95
N PRO A 85 -17.62 -17.04 7.62
CA PRO A 85 -16.47 -17.10 6.70
C PRO A 85 -15.12 -17.37 7.37
N ALA A 86 -14.86 -18.63 7.75
CA ALA A 86 -13.60 -19.02 8.42
C ALA A 86 -12.90 -20.16 7.66
N ILE A 87 -11.57 -20.08 7.59
CA ILE A 87 -10.73 -21.14 7.03
C ILE A 87 -10.51 -22.21 8.12
N ARG A 88 -10.71 -23.48 7.77
CA ARG A 88 -10.59 -24.62 8.70
C ARG A 88 -9.63 -25.65 8.13
N PHE A 89 -8.87 -26.28 9.01
CA PHE A 89 -8.10 -27.48 8.65
C PHE A 89 -9.06 -28.62 8.29
N PRO A 90 -8.72 -29.42 7.25
CA PRO A 90 -9.47 -30.63 6.96
C PRO A 90 -9.35 -31.62 8.12
N SER A 91 -10.42 -32.38 8.33
CA SER A 91 -10.41 -33.53 9.24
C SER A 91 -9.79 -34.76 8.55
N LYS A 92 -9.73 -35.90 9.25
CA LYS A 92 -9.34 -37.19 8.65
C LYS A 92 -10.19 -37.57 7.43
N ASP A 93 -11.45 -37.12 7.39
CA ASP A 93 -12.41 -37.41 6.33
C ASP A 93 -12.47 -36.24 5.31
N GLY A 94 -11.46 -35.36 5.33
CA GLY A 94 -11.43 -34.14 4.51
C GLY A 94 -12.30 -33.03 5.09
N CYS A 95 -12.98 -32.28 4.23
CA CYS A 95 -13.82 -31.15 4.63
C CYS A 95 -15.20 -31.52 5.17
N GLY A 96 -15.57 -32.81 5.19
CA GLY A 96 -16.90 -33.24 5.61
C GLY A 96 -17.99 -32.54 4.78
N ASP A 97 -18.90 -31.83 5.45
CA ASP A 97 -19.98 -31.07 4.81
C ASP A 97 -19.54 -29.71 4.26
N LEU A 98 -18.29 -29.28 4.52
CA LEU A 98 -17.74 -28.03 3.99
C LEU A 98 -17.13 -28.24 2.61
N GLN A 99 -17.07 -27.17 1.83
CA GLN A 99 -16.29 -27.14 0.60
C GLN A 99 -14.83 -26.79 0.89
N THR A 100 -13.92 -27.21 0.01
CA THR A 100 -12.57 -26.65 0.00
C THR A 100 -12.64 -25.16 -0.33
N VAL A 101 -11.72 -24.36 0.19
CA VAL A 101 -11.65 -22.91 -0.11
C VAL A 101 -11.61 -22.69 -1.62
N LYS A 102 -10.84 -23.50 -2.34
CA LYS A 102 -10.75 -23.44 -3.81
C LYS A 102 -12.09 -23.67 -4.50
N ALA A 103 -12.86 -24.68 -4.06
CA ALA A 103 -14.16 -24.97 -4.65
C ALA A 103 -15.20 -23.90 -4.30
N ALA A 104 -15.25 -23.47 -3.04
CA ALA A 104 -16.22 -22.47 -2.57
C ALA A 104 -16.02 -21.10 -3.22
N LEU A 105 -14.77 -20.69 -3.42
CA LEU A 105 -14.43 -19.39 -4.00
C LEU A 105 -14.38 -19.39 -5.53
N ALA A 106 -14.59 -20.53 -6.19
CA ALA A 106 -14.51 -20.63 -7.65
C ALA A 106 -15.59 -19.76 -8.33
N GLY A 107 -15.16 -18.63 -8.89
CA GLY A 107 -16.06 -17.65 -9.52
C GLY A 107 -16.94 -16.86 -8.54
N ASN A 108 -16.77 -17.04 -7.23
CA ASN A 108 -17.57 -16.39 -6.20
C ASN A 108 -16.82 -15.21 -5.57
N GLN A 109 -16.81 -14.08 -6.28
CA GLN A 109 -16.09 -12.88 -5.84
C GLN A 109 -16.69 -12.27 -4.57
N ASP A 110 -18.00 -12.35 -4.37
CA ASP A 110 -18.67 -11.83 -3.18
C ASP A 110 -18.26 -12.59 -1.93
N LEU A 111 -18.21 -13.94 -2.00
CA LEU A 111 -17.72 -14.75 -0.89
C LEU A 111 -16.24 -14.49 -0.60
N ARG A 112 -15.41 -14.31 -1.64
CA ARG A 112 -14.00 -13.93 -1.47
C ARG A 112 -13.87 -12.59 -0.76
N ASN A 113 -14.65 -11.59 -1.16
CA ASN A 113 -14.64 -10.27 -0.52
C ASN A 113 -15.06 -10.36 0.95
N ARG A 114 -16.14 -11.06 1.27
CA ARG A 114 -16.56 -11.27 2.66
C ARG A 114 -15.49 -11.98 3.50
N LEU A 115 -14.79 -12.95 2.92
CA LEU A 115 -13.70 -13.63 3.61
C LEU A 115 -12.52 -12.68 3.88
N ILE A 116 -12.17 -11.81 2.93
CA ILE A 116 -11.16 -10.75 3.14
C ILE A 116 -11.58 -9.79 4.26
N ASP A 117 -12.86 -9.38 4.29
CA ASP A 117 -13.37 -8.49 5.34
C ASP A 117 -13.38 -9.16 6.72
N LYS A 118 -13.50 -10.49 6.77
CA LYS A 118 -13.38 -11.26 8.02
C LYS A 118 -11.94 -11.47 8.48
N LEU A 119 -10.99 -11.57 7.56
CA LEU A 119 -9.56 -11.74 7.84
C LEU A 119 -8.80 -10.40 7.95
N SER A 120 -9.51 -9.26 7.93
CA SER A 120 -8.89 -7.94 7.95
C SER A 120 -9.79 -6.92 8.65
N VAL A 121 -9.34 -5.66 8.65
CA VAL A 121 -10.15 -4.49 9.03
C VAL A 121 -10.62 -3.70 7.80
N ARG A 122 -10.56 -4.30 6.61
CA ARG A 122 -11.12 -3.70 5.38
C ARG A 122 -12.63 -3.58 5.55
N ASP A 123 -13.16 -2.40 5.21
CA ASP A 123 -14.59 -2.07 5.31
C ASP A 123 -15.20 -2.26 6.72
N PHE A 124 -14.36 -2.33 7.75
CA PHE A 124 -14.81 -2.43 9.13
C PHE A 124 -15.36 -1.11 9.65
N VAL A 125 -16.57 -1.14 10.22
CA VAL A 125 -17.18 -0.02 10.94
C VAL A 125 -17.21 -0.34 12.43
N PRO A 126 -16.49 0.42 13.28
CA PRO A 126 -16.49 0.20 14.72
C PRO A 126 -17.88 0.32 15.35
N ALA A 127 -18.17 -0.53 16.33
CA ALA A 127 -19.38 -0.48 17.13
C ALA A 127 -19.04 -0.49 18.63
N PRO A 128 -19.90 0.07 19.51
CA PRO A 128 -19.69 -0.03 20.95
C PRO A 128 -19.49 -1.49 21.39
N GLY A 129 -18.37 -1.79 22.03
CA GLY A 129 -18.02 -3.14 22.49
C GLY A 129 -17.41 -4.06 21.42
N TRP A 130 -17.12 -3.56 20.21
CA TRP A 130 -16.44 -4.33 19.17
C TRP A 130 -15.40 -3.48 18.43
N SER A 131 -14.13 -3.75 18.70
CA SER A 131 -13.00 -3.03 18.12
C SER A 131 -12.46 -3.70 16.85
N GLY A 132 -11.58 -3.01 16.12
CA GLY A 132 -10.87 -3.61 14.99
C GLY A 132 -9.97 -4.78 15.40
N HIS A 133 -9.44 -4.76 16.63
CA HIS A 133 -8.74 -5.90 17.22
C HIS A 133 -9.68 -7.10 17.35
N ASP A 134 -10.88 -6.90 17.90
CA ASP A 134 -11.86 -7.98 18.09
C ASP A 134 -12.34 -8.53 16.73
N GLN A 135 -12.57 -7.65 15.75
CA GLN A 135 -12.87 -8.06 14.38
C GLN A 135 -11.76 -8.92 13.77
N PHE A 136 -10.51 -8.47 13.86
CA PHE A 136 -9.37 -9.13 13.23
C PHE A 136 -9.04 -10.50 13.84
N PHE A 137 -9.22 -10.67 15.16
CA PHE A 137 -8.87 -11.90 15.87
C PHE A 137 -10.06 -12.84 16.14
N ALA A 138 -11.22 -12.63 15.52
CA ALA A 138 -12.42 -13.43 15.76
C ALA A 138 -12.48 -14.78 15.04
N THR A 139 -11.64 -15.02 14.03
CA THR A 139 -11.73 -16.17 13.09
C THR A 139 -10.79 -17.32 13.40
#